data_AF-A0A7S2BXL1-F1
#
_entry.id   AF-A0A7S2BXL1-F1
#
_cell.length_a   1.000
_cell.length_b   1.000
_cell.length_c   1.000
_cell.angle_alpha   90.00
_cell.angle_beta   90.00
_cell.angle_gamma   90.00
#
_symmetry.space_group_name_H-M   'P 1'
#
loop_
_entity.id
_entity.type
_entity.pdbx_description
1 polymer ?
#
loop_
_entity_poly.entity_id
_entity_poly.type
_entity_poly.pdbx_seq_one_letter_code
_entity_poly.pdbx_strand_id
1 'polypeptide(L)'
;DNQAAQWYSVIMHIPNTQVTIELISETKPAMVADADLVVDPLMRYPATGSCSFNGCSDATENYWVPLAVSKSISDVDTISTWYQDVLGASVASEDTSQDGIHLQTVYFPEMANMQVRFVQRDVDPFAETEGMLSVAEFEAEKFKGHDRALGRDQQESALCGVSKWYDNHWGIDESVRSSAVVIDAMTEKDW
;
A
#
# COMPACT_ATOMS: atom_id res chain seq x y z
N ASP A 1 5.23 -1.50 -16.08
CA ASP A 1 4.27 -0.54 -16.63
C ASP A 1 3.99 -1.04 -18.03
N ASN A 2 2.94 -0.59 -18.71
CA ASN A 2 2.70 -1.04 -20.09
C ASN A 2 3.74 -0.50 -21.10
N GLN A 3 4.93 -0.06 -20.64
CA GLN A 3 5.98 0.54 -21.46
C GLN A 3 7.23 -0.36 -21.60
N ALA A 4 7.24 -1.56 -21.00
CA ALA A 4 8.37 -2.48 -21.01
C ALA A 4 9.69 -1.84 -20.52
N ALA A 5 9.59 -0.83 -19.65
CA ALA A 5 10.75 -0.18 -19.06
C ALA A 5 11.43 -1.12 -18.05
N GLN A 6 12.77 -1.18 -18.11
CA GLN A 6 13.55 -1.91 -17.12
C GLN A 6 13.81 -1.02 -15.92
N TRP A 7 13.44 -1.51 -14.74
CA TRP A 7 13.69 -0.86 -13.46
C TRP A 7 14.56 -1.76 -12.58
N TYR A 8 15.34 -1.13 -11.71
CA TYR A 8 16.19 -1.78 -10.73
C TYR A 8 15.64 -1.47 -9.34
N SER A 9 15.59 -2.49 -8.48
CA SER A 9 15.11 -2.35 -7.11
C SER A 9 16.16 -2.86 -6.11
N VAL A 10 16.31 -2.16 -4.99
CA VAL A 10 16.98 -2.66 -3.79
C VAL A 10 15.94 -2.79 -2.68
N ILE A 11 15.80 -4.01 -2.14
CA ILE A 11 14.86 -4.30 -1.05
C ILE A 11 15.65 -4.45 0.25
N MET A 12 15.22 -3.73 1.27
CA MET A 12 15.81 -3.77 2.60
C MET A 12 14.71 -4.08 3.61
N HIS A 13 14.95 -5.07 4.46
CA HIS A 13 14.08 -5.36 5.60
C HIS A 13 14.52 -4.52 6.80
N ILE A 14 13.56 -3.88 7.49
CA ILE A 14 13.83 -3.22 8.76
C ILE A 14 13.78 -4.30 9.87
N PRO A 15 14.90 -4.56 10.58
CA PRO A 15 14.97 -5.65 11.54
C PRO A 15 13.89 -5.59 12.61
N ASN A 16 13.32 -6.75 12.95
CA ASN A 16 12.25 -6.92 13.95
C ASN A 16 10.93 -6.22 13.61
N THR A 17 10.72 -5.87 12.34
CA THR A 17 9.45 -5.32 11.86
C THR A 17 8.91 -6.15 10.70
N GLN A 18 7.69 -5.85 10.24
CA GLN A 18 7.14 -6.35 8.98
C GLN A 18 7.34 -5.35 7.83
N VAL A 19 8.17 -4.32 8.04
CA VAL A 19 8.37 -3.24 7.07
C VAL A 19 9.56 -3.57 6.18
N THR A 20 9.30 -3.56 4.87
CA THR A 20 10.32 -3.58 3.83
C THR A 20 10.36 -2.23 3.13
N ILE A 21 11.56 -1.73 2.88
CA ILE A 21 11.80 -0.54 2.07
C ILE A 21 12.31 -1.03 0.72
N GLU A 22 11.61 -0.64 -0.35
CA GLU A 22 12.04 -0.86 -1.72
C GLU A 22 12.49 0.47 -2.33
N LEU A 23 13.73 0.52 -2.79
CA LEU A 23 14.29 1.66 -3.50
C LEU A 23 14.35 1.32 -4.97
N ILE A 24 13.72 2.14 -5.82
CA ILE A 24 13.67 1.88 -7.25
C ILE A 24 14.47 2.91 -8.04
N SER A 25 15.07 2.49 -9.15
CA SER A 25 15.82 3.35 -10.06
C SER A 25 15.70 2.85 -11.49
N GLU A 26 15.68 3.78 -12.44
CA GLU A 26 15.85 3.48 -13.87
C GLU A 26 17.32 3.19 -14.22
N THR A 27 18.25 3.52 -13.32
CA THR A 27 19.69 3.33 -13.53
C THR A 27 20.18 2.10 -12.80
N LYS A 28 20.91 1.23 -13.52
CA LYS A 28 21.56 0.06 -12.92
C LYS A 28 22.56 0.49 -11.84
N PRO A 29 22.55 -0.12 -10.64
CA PRO A 29 23.58 0.13 -9.64
C PRO A 29 24.98 -0.22 -10.16
N ALA A 30 25.90 0.75 -10.16
CA ALA A 30 27.23 0.59 -10.74
C ALA A 30 28.10 -0.51 -10.08
N MET A 31 27.81 -0.86 -8.83
CA MET A 31 28.58 -1.84 -8.04
C MET A 31 28.04 -3.27 -8.11
N VAL A 32 26.94 -3.52 -8.85
CA VAL A 32 26.29 -4.84 -8.92
C VAL A 32 26.53 -5.45 -10.30
N ALA A 33 27.13 -6.64 -10.35
CA ALA A 33 27.35 -7.36 -11.60
C ALA A 33 26.02 -7.91 -12.14
N ASP A 34 25.91 -8.10 -13.46
CA ASP A 34 24.67 -8.63 -14.06
C ASP A 34 24.29 -10.02 -13.53
N ALA A 35 25.29 -10.84 -13.19
CA ALA A 35 25.08 -12.18 -12.64
C ALA A 35 24.46 -12.16 -11.22
N ASP A 36 24.58 -11.03 -10.50
CA ASP A 36 24.04 -10.86 -9.15
C ASP A 36 22.63 -10.22 -9.18
N LEU A 37 22.14 -9.81 -10.35
CA LEU A 37 20.80 -9.27 -10.50
C LEU A 37 19.76 -10.40 -10.54
N VAL A 38 18.80 -10.33 -9.61
CA VAL A 38 17.62 -11.19 -9.65
C VAL A 38 16.58 -10.54 -10.57
N VAL A 39 16.20 -11.23 -11.63
CA VAL A 39 15.13 -10.79 -12.53
C VAL A 39 13.79 -11.19 -11.92
N ASP A 40 12.96 -10.20 -11.64
CA ASP A 40 11.61 -10.40 -11.15
C ASP A 40 10.61 -10.06 -12.28
N PRO A 41 9.81 -11.04 -12.77
CA PRO A 41 8.79 -10.77 -13.77
C PRO A 41 7.62 -9.96 -13.21
N LEU A 42 7.42 -9.99 -11.88
CA LEU A 42 6.41 -9.19 -11.21
C LEU A 42 6.96 -7.81 -10.91
N MET A 43 6.48 -6.83 -11.67
CA MET A 43 6.72 -5.45 -11.31
C MET A 43 5.95 -5.11 -10.04
N ARG A 44 6.66 -4.99 -8.92
CA ARG A 44 6.10 -4.61 -7.62
C ARG A 44 5.52 -3.19 -7.64
N TYR A 45 6.03 -2.32 -8.52
CA TYR A 45 5.58 -0.93 -8.59
C TYR A 45 5.63 -0.32 -10.01
N PRO A 46 4.53 0.25 -10.55
CA PRO A 46 4.48 0.90 -11.87
C PRO A 46 5.13 2.29 -11.87
N ALA A 47 6.44 2.32 -11.67
CA ALA A 47 7.24 3.52 -11.41
C ALA A 47 6.98 4.68 -12.38
N THR A 48 6.83 4.44 -13.70
CA THR A 48 6.59 5.52 -14.68
C THR A 48 5.29 6.28 -14.44
N GLY A 49 4.19 5.57 -14.15
CA GLY A 49 2.91 6.22 -13.85
C GLY A 49 2.97 6.92 -12.50
N SER A 50 3.47 6.20 -11.51
CA SER A 50 3.55 6.66 -10.13
C SER A 50 4.44 7.87 -9.91
N CYS A 51 5.55 8.00 -10.65
CA CYS A 51 6.40 9.18 -10.52
C CYS A 51 5.72 10.47 -11.02
N SER A 52 4.80 10.34 -11.98
CA SER A 52 3.96 11.47 -12.39
C SER A 52 2.96 11.86 -11.31
N PHE A 53 2.40 10.90 -10.56
CA PHE A 53 1.48 11.18 -9.46
C PHE A 53 2.18 11.79 -8.24
N ASN A 54 3.37 11.32 -7.91
CA ASN A 54 4.13 11.74 -6.72
C ASN A 54 5.05 12.94 -6.96
N GLY A 55 5.09 13.51 -8.16
CA GLY A 55 5.96 14.63 -8.48
C GLY A 55 7.45 14.29 -8.33
N CYS A 56 7.89 13.11 -8.78
CA CYS A 56 9.32 12.72 -8.71
C CYS A 56 10.26 13.75 -9.35
N SER A 57 9.79 14.50 -10.35
CA SER A 57 10.55 15.57 -10.99
C SER A 57 10.83 16.76 -10.08
N ASP A 58 10.03 16.93 -9.03
CA ASP A 58 10.15 18.02 -8.06
C ASP A 58 11.09 17.62 -6.90
N ALA A 59 11.48 16.33 -6.86
CA ALA A 59 12.51 15.83 -5.97
C ALA A 59 13.83 16.58 -6.23
N THR A 60 14.27 17.38 -5.26
CA THR A 60 15.63 17.92 -5.28
C THR A 60 16.60 16.89 -4.72
N GLU A 61 17.89 16.99 -5.04
CA GLU A 61 18.94 16.00 -4.73
C GLU A 61 19.09 15.59 -3.24
N ASN A 62 18.34 16.17 -2.32
CA ASN A 62 18.52 15.99 -0.87
C ASN A 62 17.39 15.24 -0.15
N TYR A 63 16.32 14.79 -0.84
CA TYR A 63 15.26 14.03 -0.17
C TYR A 63 14.69 12.91 -1.05
N TRP A 64 14.20 11.87 -0.38
CA TRP A 64 13.56 10.72 -1.01
C TRP A 64 12.08 11.04 -1.20
N VAL A 65 11.54 10.72 -2.38
CA VAL A 65 10.10 10.84 -2.64
C VAL A 65 9.45 9.51 -2.33
N PRO A 66 8.53 9.44 -1.34
CA PRO A 66 7.73 8.25 -1.13
C PRO A 66 6.82 8.08 -2.34
N LEU A 67 6.82 6.89 -2.93
CA LEU A 67 6.03 6.65 -4.13
C LEU A 67 4.69 6.01 -3.78
N ALA A 68 4.73 4.98 -2.95
CA ALA A 68 3.53 4.35 -2.43
C ALA A 68 3.80 3.59 -1.15
N VAL A 69 2.71 3.30 -0.45
CA VAL A 69 2.65 2.19 0.49
C VAL A 69 2.09 0.97 -0.21
N SER A 70 2.81 -0.13 -0.15
CA SER A 70 2.34 -1.44 -0.63
C SER A 70 1.93 -2.29 0.57
N LYS A 71 0.71 -2.82 0.54
CA LYS A 71 0.14 -3.64 1.60
C LYS A 71 -0.27 -5.02 1.06
N SER A 72 0.20 -6.07 1.72
CA SER A 72 -0.34 -7.41 1.51
C SER A 72 -1.69 -7.52 2.20
N ILE A 73 -2.69 -8.06 1.49
CA ILE A 73 -4.08 -8.09 1.91
C ILE A 73 -4.73 -9.41 1.50
N SER A 74 -5.77 -9.81 2.24
CA SER A 74 -6.50 -11.06 2.02
C SER A 74 -7.65 -10.94 1.03
N ASP A 75 -8.19 -9.73 0.85
CA ASP A 75 -9.32 -9.45 -0.04
C ASP A 75 -9.20 -8.04 -0.65
N VAL A 76 -8.83 -7.99 -1.93
CA VAL A 76 -8.60 -6.77 -2.71
C VAL A 76 -9.89 -6.02 -2.97
N ASP A 77 -11.00 -6.72 -3.19
CA ASP A 77 -12.28 -6.11 -3.50
C ASP A 77 -12.86 -5.42 -2.26
N THR A 78 -12.78 -6.09 -1.11
CA THR A 78 -13.24 -5.53 0.18
C THR A 78 -12.45 -4.27 0.54
N ILE A 79 -11.11 -4.33 0.49
CA ILE A 79 -10.30 -3.15 0.85
C ILE A 79 -10.44 -2.04 -0.18
N SER A 80 -10.51 -2.37 -1.48
CA SER A 80 -10.73 -1.38 -2.54
C SER A 80 -12.02 -0.63 -2.34
N THR A 81 -13.11 -1.36 -2.04
CA THR A 81 -14.42 -0.76 -1.80
C THR A 81 -14.35 0.21 -0.62
N TRP A 82 -13.70 -0.17 0.48
CA TRP A 82 -13.53 0.74 1.62
C TRP A 82 -12.74 2.01 1.23
N TYR A 83 -11.60 1.88 0.53
CA TYR A 83 -10.79 3.04 0.13
C TYR A 83 -11.57 3.97 -0.82
N GLN A 84 -12.35 3.42 -1.75
CA GLN A 84 -13.15 4.22 -2.68
C GLN A 84 -14.34 4.90 -1.98
N ASP A 85 -15.13 4.14 -1.20
CA ASP A 85 -16.35 4.65 -0.57
C ASP A 85 -16.08 5.59 0.60
N VAL A 86 -15.03 5.33 1.39
CA VAL A 86 -14.75 6.08 2.63
C VAL A 86 -13.73 7.18 2.39
N LEU A 87 -12.63 6.88 1.69
CA LEU A 87 -11.55 7.84 1.47
C LEU A 87 -11.70 8.60 0.14
N GLY A 88 -12.67 8.25 -0.69
CA GLY A 88 -12.83 8.85 -2.02
C GLY A 88 -11.65 8.54 -2.94
N ALA A 89 -10.99 7.39 -2.74
CA ALA A 89 -9.91 6.96 -3.60
C ALA A 89 -10.44 6.61 -5.00
N SER A 90 -9.54 6.67 -5.98
CA SER A 90 -9.79 6.21 -7.35
C SER A 90 -8.78 5.15 -7.72
N VAL A 91 -9.18 4.17 -8.54
CA VAL A 91 -8.27 3.14 -9.06
C VAL A 91 -7.33 3.75 -10.11
N ALA A 92 -6.02 3.65 -9.86
CA ALA A 92 -4.98 4.06 -10.80
C ALA A 92 -4.61 2.93 -11.79
N SER A 93 -4.51 1.70 -11.28
CA SER A 93 -4.14 0.53 -12.09
C SER A 93 -4.57 -0.76 -11.42
N GLU A 94 -4.91 -1.76 -12.23
CA GLU A 94 -5.19 -3.13 -11.82
C GLU A 94 -4.37 -4.09 -12.68
N ASP A 95 -3.83 -5.13 -12.06
CA ASP A 95 -3.07 -6.16 -12.76
C ASP A 95 -3.22 -7.51 -12.03
N THR A 96 -2.98 -8.60 -12.75
CA THR A 96 -2.89 -9.93 -12.17
C THR A 96 -1.66 -10.61 -12.76
N SER A 97 -0.73 -11.00 -11.90
CA SER A 97 0.50 -11.66 -12.34
C SER A 97 0.21 -13.03 -12.94
N GLN A 98 1.20 -13.59 -13.66
CA GLN A 98 1.11 -14.97 -14.18
C GLN A 98 0.91 -16.00 -13.06
N ASP A 99 1.36 -15.69 -11.84
CA ASP A 99 1.26 -16.55 -10.67
C ASP A 99 0.00 -16.27 -9.82
N GLY A 100 -0.99 -15.57 -10.38
CA GLY A 100 -2.27 -15.29 -9.70
C GLY A 100 -2.19 -14.20 -8.63
N ILE A 101 -1.13 -13.37 -8.63
CA ILE A 101 -1.01 -12.27 -7.67
C ILE A 101 -1.82 -11.09 -8.19
N HIS A 102 -2.90 -10.74 -7.49
CA HIS A 102 -3.71 -9.57 -7.77
C HIS A 102 -3.06 -8.32 -7.20
N LEU A 103 -2.96 -7.31 -8.05
CA LEU A 103 -2.33 -6.03 -7.76
C LEU A 103 -3.32 -4.93 -8.09
N GLN A 104 -3.63 -4.07 -7.13
CA GLN A 104 -4.43 -2.88 -7.37
C GLN A 104 -3.77 -1.67 -6.74
N THR A 105 -3.61 -0.59 -7.50
CA THR A 105 -3.11 0.68 -7.00
C THR A 105 -4.23 1.69 -7.01
N VAL A 106 -4.42 2.40 -5.89
CA VAL A 106 -5.36 3.51 -5.74
C VAL A 106 -4.61 4.81 -5.46
N TYR A 107 -5.25 5.93 -5.80
CA TYR A 107 -4.77 7.29 -5.54
C TYR A 107 -5.91 8.15 -4.96
N PHE A 108 -5.58 9.29 -4.35
CA PHE A 108 -6.56 10.14 -3.67
C PHE A 108 -6.60 11.55 -4.29
N PRO A 109 -7.52 11.82 -5.23
CA PRO A 109 -7.52 13.06 -6.02
C PRO A 109 -7.49 14.37 -5.22
N GLU A 110 -8.01 14.35 -3.99
CA GLU A 110 -8.22 15.56 -3.16
C GLU A 110 -7.59 15.44 -1.77
N MET A 111 -6.74 14.44 -1.54
CA MET A 111 -6.26 14.14 -0.18
C MET A 111 -4.75 13.97 -0.12
N ALA A 112 -4.16 13.11 -0.95
CA ALA A 112 -2.75 12.73 -0.86
C ALA A 112 -2.20 12.37 -2.24
N ASN A 113 -0.93 12.69 -2.51
CA ASN A 113 -0.26 12.29 -3.75
C ASN A 113 0.26 10.86 -3.67
N MET A 114 0.69 10.43 -2.48
CA MET A 114 1.17 9.08 -2.25
C MET A 114 0.09 8.04 -2.55
N GLN A 115 0.44 7.09 -3.41
CA GLN A 115 -0.46 6.03 -3.82
C GLN A 115 -0.46 4.87 -2.81
N VAL A 116 -1.50 4.04 -2.86
CA VAL A 116 -1.58 2.82 -2.07
C VAL A 116 -1.73 1.65 -3.01
N ARG A 117 -0.90 0.63 -2.83
CA ARG A 117 -0.94 -0.61 -3.60
C ARG A 117 -1.37 -1.76 -2.72
N PHE A 118 -2.43 -2.44 -3.14
CA PHE A 118 -2.92 -3.68 -2.56
C PHE A 118 -2.33 -4.86 -3.34
N VAL A 119 -1.80 -5.82 -2.59
CA VAL A 119 -1.21 -7.05 -3.12
C VAL A 119 -1.90 -8.23 -2.46
N GLN A 120 -2.76 -8.91 -3.22
CA GLN A 120 -3.36 -10.17 -2.81
C GLN A 120 -2.67 -11.31 -3.56
N ARG A 121 -1.99 -12.17 -2.82
CA ARG A 121 -1.45 -13.41 -3.37
C ARG A 121 -2.53 -14.48 -3.22
N ASP A 122 -2.70 -15.31 -4.24
CA ASP A 122 -3.62 -16.42 -4.17
C ASP A 122 -3.35 -17.29 -2.93
N VAL A 123 -4.44 -17.79 -2.34
CA VAL A 123 -4.47 -18.61 -1.14
C VAL A 123 -3.85 -19.99 -1.39
N ASP A 124 -2.54 -20.06 -1.60
CA ASP A 124 -1.81 -21.20 -1.07
C ASP A 124 -1.67 -20.94 0.45
N PRO A 125 -2.17 -21.83 1.34
CA PRO A 125 -1.92 -21.73 2.78
C PRO A 125 -0.42 -21.70 3.13
N PHE A 126 0.46 -21.95 2.16
CA PHE A 126 1.91 -21.81 2.23
C PHE A 126 2.50 -20.77 1.25
N ALA A 127 1.70 -19.89 0.63
CA ALA A 127 2.18 -18.77 -0.19
C ALA A 127 2.91 -17.74 0.69
N GLU A 128 4.14 -18.11 1.05
CA GLU A 128 5.25 -17.31 1.53
C GLU A 128 4.88 -16.01 2.25
N THR A 129 4.37 -16.14 3.47
CA THR A 129 4.72 -15.20 4.53
C THR A 129 5.71 -15.92 5.43
N GLU A 130 6.94 -15.41 5.55
CA GLU A 130 7.83 -15.88 6.60
C GLU A 130 7.14 -15.65 7.96
N GLY A 131 6.94 -16.71 8.75
CA GLY A 131 6.31 -16.60 10.08
C GLY A 131 5.24 -17.67 10.37
N MET A 132 4.42 -17.41 11.39
CA MET A 132 3.41 -18.35 11.90
C MET A 132 1.99 -18.08 11.40
N LEU A 133 1.76 -16.96 10.71
CA LEU A 133 0.43 -16.51 10.30
C LEU A 133 0.43 -16.24 8.79
N SER A 134 -0.61 -16.73 8.11
CA SER A 134 -0.98 -16.26 6.77
C SER A 134 -1.39 -14.78 6.78
N VAL A 135 -1.45 -14.15 5.61
CA VAL A 135 -1.93 -12.76 5.49
C VAL A 135 -3.34 -12.61 6.08
N ALA A 136 -4.25 -13.54 5.79
CA ALA A 136 -5.61 -13.51 6.31
C ALA A 136 -5.67 -13.65 7.84
N GLU A 137 -4.86 -14.54 8.41
CA GLU A 137 -4.78 -14.69 9.87
C GLU A 137 -4.16 -13.47 10.53
N PHE A 138 -3.13 -12.88 9.92
CA PHE A 138 -2.52 -11.65 10.42
C PHE A 138 -3.49 -10.47 10.37
N GLU A 139 -4.23 -10.30 9.27
CA GLU A 139 -5.28 -9.29 9.16
C GLU A 139 -6.39 -9.52 10.18
N ALA A 140 -6.83 -10.77 10.38
CA ALA A 140 -7.83 -11.10 11.38
C ALA A 140 -7.36 -10.76 12.82
N GLU A 141 -6.10 -11.04 13.17
CA GLU A 141 -5.54 -10.65 14.47
C GLU A 141 -5.38 -9.13 14.61
N LYS A 142 -4.97 -8.42 13.54
CA LYS A 142 -4.95 -6.95 13.51
C LYS A 142 -6.33 -6.38 13.78
N PHE A 143 -7.37 -6.93 13.15
CA PHE A 143 -8.75 -6.46 13.34
C PHE A 143 -9.28 -6.77 14.73
N LYS A 144 -9.01 -7.96 15.28
CA LYS A 144 -9.33 -8.25 16.70
C LYS A 144 -8.64 -7.28 17.65
N GLY A 145 -7.40 -6.88 17.36
CA GLY A 145 -6.67 -5.87 18.12
C GLY A 145 -7.36 -4.50 18.03
N HIS A 146 -7.78 -4.10 16.84
CA HIS A 146 -8.51 -2.87 16.60
C HIS A 146 -9.87 -2.84 17.33
N ASP A 147 -10.64 -3.93 17.27
CA ASP A 147 -11.94 -4.05 17.96
C ASP A 147 -11.79 -3.88 19.48
N ARG A 148 -10.67 -4.36 20.06
CA ARG A 148 -10.37 -4.15 21.48
C ARG A 148 -10.02 -2.71 21.82
N ALA A 149 -9.55 -1.93 20.85
CA ALA A 149 -9.08 -0.55 21.02
C ALA A 149 -10.14 0.52 20.69
N LEU A 150 -11.22 0.16 19.99
CA LEU A 150 -12.28 1.09 19.61
C LEU A 150 -13.15 1.57 20.78
N GLY A 151 -13.15 0.89 21.93
CA GLY A 151 -14.08 1.22 23.03
C GLY A 151 -15.48 0.64 22.78
N ARG A 152 -16.53 1.21 23.37
CA ARG A 152 -17.92 0.74 23.17
C ARG A 152 -18.59 1.35 21.93
N ASP A 153 -18.10 2.49 21.46
CA ASP A 153 -18.57 3.18 20.26
C ASP A 153 -17.41 3.88 19.53
N GLN A 154 -17.64 4.31 18.29
CA GLN A 154 -16.64 4.96 17.44
C GLN A 154 -16.09 6.28 18.05
N GLN A 155 -16.79 6.91 18.99
CA GLN A 155 -16.38 8.17 19.63
C GLN A 155 -15.42 7.93 20.81
N GLU A 156 -15.43 6.73 21.39
CA GLU A 156 -14.55 6.34 22.49
C GLU A 156 -13.14 5.90 22.05
N SER A 157 -12.85 5.82 20.74
CA SER A 157 -11.52 5.45 20.27
C SER A 157 -10.52 6.59 20.42
N ALA A 158 -9.81 6.57 21.55
CA ALA A 158 -8.98 7.70 21.98
C ALA A 158 -7.67 7.91 21.19
N LEU A 159 -7.28 7.06 20.24
CA LEU A 159 -5.90 7.11 19.72
C LEU A 159 -5.68 6.87 18.22
N CYS A 160 -6.55 6.21 17.47
CA CYS A 160 -6.37 5.96 16.02
C CYS A 160 -7.67 5.60 15.28
N GLY A 161 -8.81 5.54 15.97
CA GLY A 161 -9.93 4.71 15.56
C GLY A 161 -11.03 5.44 14.83
N VAL A 162 -11.29 4.92 13.65
CA VAL A 162 -12.48 5.21 12.87
C VAL A 162 -12.90 3.95 12.12
N SER A 163 -11.97 3.26 11.47
CA SER A 163 -12.17 1.94 10.87
C SER A 163 -10.90 1.10 10.94
N LYS A 164 -11.03 -0.22 10.99
CA LYS A 164 -9.91 -1.19 10.98
C LYS A 164 -9.06 -1.14 9.70
N TRP A 165 -9.63 -0.55 8.64
CA TRP A 165 -9.00 -0.34 7.34
C TRP A 165 -8.31 1.01 7.22
N TYR A 166 -8.59 1.91 8.17
CA TYR A 166 -7.96 3.22 8.28
C TYR A 166 -6.49 3.05 8.66
N ASP A 167 -5.62 3.65 7.87
CA ASP A 167 -4.18 3.57 8.03
C ASP A 167 -3.60 4.97 7.84
N ASN A 168 -2.67 5.43 8.68
CA ASN A 168 -2.24 6.83 8.71
C ASN A 168 -1.24 7.20 7.61
N HIS A 169 -0.94 6.28 6.68
CA HIS A 169 0.12 6.50 5.70
C HIS A 169 -0.17 7.64 4.71
N TRP A 170 -1.43 7.90 4.38
CA TRP A 170 -1.82 9.05 3.55
C TRP A 170 -1.66 10.40 4.28
N GLY A 171 -1.35 10.39 5.58
CA GLY A 171 -1.03 11.54 6.42
C GLY A 171 0.27 12.28 6.10
N ILE A 172 1.13 11.68 5.27
CA ILE A 172 2.49 12.17 5.05
C ILE A 172 2.53 13.39 4.11
N ASP A 173 1.55 13.55 3.23
CA ASP A 173 1.51 14.60 2.21
C ASP A 173 0.12 15.24 2.03
N GLU A 174 -0.72 15.22 3.07
CA GLU A 174 -2.12 15.63 2.97
C GLU A 174 -2.34 17.09 2.55
N SER A 175 -3.24 17.29 1.58
CA SER A 175 -4.17 18.42 1.60
C SER A 175 -5.44 17.96 2.34
N VAL A 176 -5.57 18.36 3.61
CA VAL A 176 -6.51 17.78 4.59
C VAL A 176 -7.97 17.75 4.10
N ARG A 177 -8.52 16.55 3.84
CA ARG A 177 -9.97 16.30 3.98
C ARG A 177 -10.29 16.26 5.47
N SER A 178 -11.35 16.94 5.91
CA SER A 178 -11.66 16.97 7.34
C SER A 178 -12.01 15.55 7.84
N SER A 179 -11.54 15.21 9.03
CA SER A 179 -11.85 13.93 9.68
C SER A 179 -13.36 13.69 9.79
N ALA A 180 -14.17 14.74 9.88
CA ALA A 180 -15.63 14.66 9.87
C ALA A 180 -16.19 14.06 8.57
N VAL A 181 -15.66 14.43 7.39
CA VAL A 181 -16.10 13.87 6.11
C VAL A 181 -15.81 12.37 6.04
N VAL A 182 -14.66 11.95 6.55
CA VAL A 182 -14.30 10.53 6.60
C VAL A 182 -15.24 9.77 7.54
N ILE A 183 -15.49 10.29 8.76
CA ILE A 183 -16.41 9.72 9.76
C ILE A 183 -17.83 9.57 9.20
N ASP A 184 -18.34 10.60 8.55
CA ASP A 184 -19.69 10.59 7.97
C ASP A 184 -19.81 9.52 6.88
N ALA A 185 -18.80 9.38 6.01
CA ALA A 185 -18.77 8.36 4.96
C ALA A 185 -18.74 6.93 5.52
N MET A 186 -17.99 6.67 6.60
CA MET A 186 -18.01 5.36 7.27
C MET A 186 -19.37 5.08 7.90
N THR A 187 -19.98 6.07 8.54
CA THR A 187 -21.28 5.94 9.19
C THR A 187 -22.39 5.67 8.17
N GLU A 188 -22.39 6.36 7.03
CA GLU A 188 -23.39 6.17 5.96
C GLU A 188 -23.34 4.75 5.36
N LYS A 189 -22.15 4.16 5.33
CA LYS A 189 -21.86 2.89 4.66
C LYS A 189 -21.75 1.68 5.59
N ASP A 190 -21.91 1.88 6.90
CA ASP A 190 -21.83 0.85 7.95
C ASP A 190 -20.46 0.12 7.97
N TRP A 191 -19.37 0.90 7.90
CA TRP A 191 -17.97 0.42 7.95
C TRP A 191 -17.33 0.46 9.34
#